data_AF-A0A950MB98-F1
#
_entry.id   AF-A0A950MB98-F1
#
_cell.length_a   1.000
_cell.length_b   1.000
_cell.length_c   1.000
_cell.angle_alpha   90.00
_cell.angle_beta   90.00
_cell.angle_gamma   90.00
#
_symmetry.space_group_name_H-M   'P 1'
#
loop_
_entity.id
_entity.type
_entity.pdbx_description
1 polymer ?
#
loop_
_entity_poly.entity_id
_entity_poly.type
_entity_poly.pdbx_seq_one_letter_code
_entity_poly.pdbx_strand_id
1 'polypeptide(L)'
;MRVAGAATATACTSAIVGAPEAAGTALDAGDAAIRLTFVPDEAQAVLAILTQRAGGAQPTDAAWKSLFATEGYRRLAERERSFKRPFDDETFRTFVLTPELLARRDALTATFAAWSGADVRTCGRRALAYLPPGSKLHASVYPEIKPAHNSFVYDLDRDPGIFLYLDPDVSATTFTYTVAHELHHVGFAQNCPTPQVRAQLAALPDTLQRLHNWIGAFGEGFAVLAGAGGPDVDPGTVVSASAKPEWANESTTFEPRLRQVETFFRAILNGSLASDAIPQTGMSFFGNQGPWYTVGWRMAVTIERRYGRPRLIDCIADDRLFLPTYNAAAEGTPLPRWSDDVANAFTKSSSPSST
;
A
#
# COMPACT_ATOMS: atom_id res chain seq x y z
N MET A 1 12.54 53.87 -60.17
CA MET A 1 11.08 54.11 -60.06
C MET A 1 10.77 54.20 -58.56
N ARG A 2 10.62 55.38 -57.94
CA ARG A 2 9.41 56.26 -57.89
C ARG A 2 8.16 55.41 -57.59
N VAL A 3 7.39 55.57 -56.51
CA VAL A 3 6.91 56.74 -55.70
C VAL A 3 6.46 56.16 -54.32
N ALA A 4 6.91 56.59 -53.13
CA ALA A 4 6.54 57.74 -52.27
C ALA A 4 5.08 57.82 -51.72
N GLY A 5 4.97 58.12 -50.42
CA GLY A 5 3.80 58.69 -49.71
C GLY A 5 2.96 57.68 -48.90
N ALA A 6 2.61 57.87 -47.63
CA ALA A 6 2.59 59.08 -46.81
C ALA A 6 2.72 58.75 -45.30
N ALA A 7 3.26 59.73 -44.57
CA ALA A 7 3.28 59.80 -43.12
C ALA A 7 2.07 60.62 -42.62
N THR A 8 1.50 60.22 -41.48
CA THR A 8 0.77 61.10 -40.57
C THR A 8 1.11 60.70 -39.14
N ALA A 9 1.54 61.69 -38.36
CA ALA A 9 1.87 61.61 -36.95
C ALA A 9 0.63 61.82 -36.06
N THR A 10 0.84 61.54 -34.77
CA THR A 10 0.14 62.07 -33.57
C THR A 10 -0.79 61.09 -32.86
N ALA A 11 -0.34 60.54 -31.72
CA ALA A 11 -0.76 60.97 -30.38
C ALA A 11 -0.29 59.94 -29.33
N CYS A 12 0.52 60.41 -28.37
CA CYS A 12 0.75 59.72 -27.11
C CYS A 12 -0.55 59.74 -26.29
N THR A 13 -1.04 58.56 -25.91
CA THR A 13 -1.89 58.41 -24.73
C THR A 13 -1.50 57.12 -24.01
N SER A 14 -1.04 57.28 -22.78
CA SER A 14 -0.70 56.19 -21.86
C SER A 14 -1.91 55.28 -21.63
N ALA A 15 -1.76 54.00 -21.93
CA ALA A 15 -2.61 52.95 -21.38
C ALA A 15 -1.76 52.12 -20.41
N ILE A 16 -2.20 52.09 -19.16
CA ILE A 16 -1.65 51.27 -18.09
C ILE A 16 -1.83 49.81 -18.53
N VAL A 17 -0.72 49.10 -18.72
CA VAL A 17 -0.72 47.65 -18.91
C VAL A 17 -1.12 47.04 -17.56
N GLY A 18 -2.36 46.57 -17.47
CA GLY A 18 -2.77 45.64 -16.43
C GLY A 18 -1.91 44.39 -16.56
N ALA A 19 -1.20 44.05 -15.47
CA ALA A 19 -0.50 42.78 -15.37
C ALA A 19 -1.51 41.63 -15.58
N PRO A 20 -1.14 40.55 -16.32
CA PRO A 20 -1.98 39.38 -16.37
C PRO A 20 -2.08 38.79 -14.96
N GLU A 21 -3.31 38.76 -14.46
CA GLU A 21 -3.71 38.04 -13.26
C GLU A 21 -3.23 36.58 -13.41
N ALA A 22 -2.36 36.16 -12.50
CA ALA A 22 -1.88 34.79 -12.45
C ALA A 22 -3.09 33.88 -12.22
N ALA A 23 -3.52 33.18 -13.26
CA ALA A 23 -4.50 32.12 -13.16
C ALA A 23 -3.97 31.09 -12.16
N GLY A 24 -4.52 31.11 -10.94
CA GLY A 24 -4.29 30.08 -9.95
C GLY A 24 -4.67 28.75 -10.57
N THR A 25 -3.69 27.89 -10.81
CA THR A 25 -3.91 26.50 -11.17
C THR A 25 -4.81 25.89 -10.09
N ALA A 26 -6.05 25.56 -10.45
CA ALA A 26 -6.94 24.80 -9.60
C ALA A 26 -6.19 23.53 -9.17
N LEU A 27 -5.96 23.37 -7.87
CA LEU A 27 -5.46 22.12 -7.31
C LEU A 27 -6.40 21.02 -7.79
N ASP A 28 -5.85 19.99 -8.43
CA ASP A 28 -6.62 18.83 -8.86
C ASP A 28 -7.39 18.27 -7.65
N ALA A 29 -8.68 17.96 -7.79
CA ALA A 29 -9.52 17.55 -6.66
C ALA A 29 -8.94 16.30 -5.94
N GLY A 30 -8.17 15.48 -6.67
CA GLY A 30 -7.41 14.37 -6.11
C GLY A 30 -6.29 14.80 -5.13
N ASP A 31 -5.68 15.97 -5.33
CA ASP A 31 -4.62 16.46 -4.45
C ASP A 31 -5.14 16.99 -3.11
N ALA A 32 -6.38 17.49 -3.08
CA ALA A 32 -7.04 17.90 -1.85
C ALA A 32 -7.45 16.70 -0.95
N ALA A 33 -7.60 15.51 -1.53
CA ALA A 33 -7.94 14.28 -0.85
C ALA A 33 -6.73 13.58 -0.18
N ILE A 34 -5.50 13.97 -0.56
CA ILE A 34 -4.24 13.37 -0.09
C ILE A 34 -3.60 14.25 0.99
N ARG A 35 -3.53 13.73 2.22
CA ARG A 35 -2.82 14.32 3.36
C ARG A 35 -1.72 13.38 3.84
N LEU A 36 -0.57 13.43 3.17
CA LEU A 36 0.57 12.60 3.52
C LEU A 36 1.68 13.44 4.15
N THR A 37 2.26 12.89 5.21
CA THR A 37 3.41 13.49 5.90
C THR A 37 4.58 12.52 5.85
N PHE A 38 5.73 12.97 5.35
CA PHE A 38 6.97 12.20 5.49
C PHE A 38 7.64 12.60 6.81
N VAL A 39 7.87 11.64 7.71
CA VAL A 39 8.37 11.88 9.07
C VAL A 39 9.72 11.17 9.24
N PRO A 40 10.84 11.83 8.89
CA PRO A 40 12.15 11.19 8.80
C PRO A 40 12.97 11.24 10.10
N ASP A 41 12.37 11.69 11.20
CA ASP A 41 13.07 12.18 12.38
C ASP A 41 13.89 11.10 13.12
N GLU A 42 13.34 9.89 13.24
CA GLU A 42 14.03 8.73 13.82
C GLU A 42 15.29 8.37 13.02
N ALA A 43 15.15 8.10 11.72
CA ALA A 43 16.28 7.73 10.87
C ALA A 43 17.34 8.83 10.82
N GLN A 44 16.92 10.10 10.78
CA GLN A 44 17.83 11.25 10.83
C GLN A 44 18.62 11.28 12.16
N ALA A 45 17.95 11.03 13.29
CA ALA A 45 18.60 11.00 14.60
C ALA A 45 19.59 9.83 14.72
N VAL A 46 19.25 8.64 14.23
CA VAL A 46 20.18 7.50 14.20
C VAL A 46 21.38 7.78 13.31
N LEU A 47 21.19 8.32 12.10
CA LEU A 47 22.29 8.68 11.20
C LEU A 47 23.23 9.73 11.82
N ALA A 48 22.69 10.69 12.57
CA ALA A 48 23.50 11.66 13.31
C ALA A 48 24.39 10.98 14.37
N ILE A 49 23.84 10.01 15.11
CA ILE A 49 24.60 9.20 16.08
C ILE A 49 25.69 8.38 15.39
N LEU A 50 25.38 7.71 14.27
CA LEU A 50 26.36 6.95 13.49
C LEU A 50 27.48 7.85 12.94
N THR A 51 27.14 9.09 12.56
CA THR A 51 28.12 10.08 12.11
C THR A 51 29.08 10.49 13.22
N GLN A 52 28.59 10.74 14.43
CA GLN A 52 29.43 11.02 15.61
C GLN A 52 30.39 9.85 15.88
N ARG A 53 29.87 8.62 15.89
CA ARG A 53 30.65 7.40 16.13
C ARG A 53 31.76 7.19 15.12
N ALA A 54 31.47 7.39 13.84
CA ALA A 54 32.47 7.25 12.78
C ALA A 54 33.58 8.32 12.86
N GLY A 55 33.32 9.46 13.50
CA GLY A 55 34.34 10.46 13.85
C GLY A 55 35.15 10.12 15.12
N GLY A 56 34.95 8.94 15.71
CA GLY A 56 35.60 8.51 16.96
C GLY A 56 34.98 9.10 18.23
N ALA A 57 33.87 9.85 18.12
CA ALA A 57 33.18 10.41 19.27
C ALA A 57 32.17 9.41 19.86
N GLN A 58 32.01 9.45 21.19
CA GLN A 58 30.92 8.73 21.85
C GLN A 58 29.61 9.54 21.73
N PRO A 59 28.47 8.89 21.44
CA PRO A 59 27.18 9.58 21.39
C PRO A 59 26.84 10.21 22.74
N THR A 60 26.43 11.49 22.73
CA THR A 60 26.08 12.22 23.96
C THR A 60 24.70 11.83 24.49
N ASP A 61 24.45 12.05 25.78
CA ASP A 61 23.12 11.89 26.38
C ASP A 61 22.05 12.74 25.67
N ALA A 62 22.43 13.92 25.18
CA ALA A 62 21.54 14.78 24.40
C ALA A 62 21.14 14.15 23.06
N ALA A 63 22.06 13.47 22.37
CA ALA A 63 21.77 12.76 21.12
C ALA A 63 20.77 11.61 21.36
N TRP A 64 20.96 10.83 22.44
CA TRP A 64 20.01 9.78 22.81
C TRP A 64 18.65 10.32 23.21
N LYS A 65 18.62 11.39 24.02
CA LYS A 65 17.37 12.05 24.40
C LYS A 65 16.63 12.59 23.17
N SER A 66 17.36 13.13 22.20
CA SER A 66 16.78 13.62 20.94
C SER A 66 16.18 12.47 20.13
N LEU A 67 16.91 11.36 19.95
CA LEU A 67 16.41 10.17 19.25
C LEU A 67 15.12 9.64 19.88
N PHE A 68 15.09 9.47 21.20
CA PHE A 68 13.93 8.90 21.87
C PHE A 68 12.73 9.86 22.00
N ALA A 69 12.95 11.16 21.74
CA ALA A 69 11.88 12.13 21.62
C ALA A 69 11.21 12.15 20.23
N THR A 70 11.86 11.57 19.20
CA THR A 70 11.33 11.52 17.83
C THR A 70 9.96 10.85 17.79
N GLU A 71 9.12 11.30 16.88
CA GLU A 71 7.83 10.69 16.60
C GLU A 71 7.99 9.26 16.08
N GLY A 72 8.87 9.04 15.09
CA GLY A 72 9.11 7.70 14.54
C GLY A 72 9.44 6.68 15.63
N TYR A 73 10.42 6.98 16.50
CA TYR A 73 10.79 6.08 17.61
C TYR A 73 9.63 5.83 18.57
N ARG A 74 8.92 6.88 19.01
CA ARG A 74 7.82 6.74 19.98
C ARG A 74 6.71 5.86 19.43
N ARG A 75 6.37 6.01 18.15
CA ARG A 75 5.33 5.22 17.48
C ARG A 75 5.77 3.78 17.22
N LEU A 76 7.02 3.56 16.81
CA LEU A 76 7.59 2.21 16.72
C LEU A 76 7.53 1.49 18.07
N ALA A 77 7.94 2.17 19.14
CA ALA A 77 7.89 1.63 20.50
C ALA A 77 6.46 1.34 20.97
N GLU A 78 5.49 2.20 20.63
CA GLU A 78 4.05 1.95 20.91
C GLU A 78 3.57 0.67 20.21
N ARG A 79 3.90 0.52 18.93
CA ARG A 79 3.58 -0.67 18.14
C ARG A 79 4.20 -1.93 18.74
N GLU A 80 5.51 -1.95 19.01
CA GLU A 80 6.17 -3.13 19.57
C GLU A 80 5.58 -3.52 20.93
N ARG A 81 5.25 -2.54 21.78
CA ARG A 81 4.53 -2.79 23.05
C ARG A 81 3.15 -3.39 22.85
N SER A 82 2.38 -2.96 21.83
CA SER A 82 1.06 -3.57 21.54
C SER A 82 1.17 -5.05 21.14
N PHE A 83 2.31 -5.46 20.57
CA PHE A 83 2.60 -6.86 20.26
C PHE A 83 3.30 -7.61 21.39
N LYS A 84 3.44 -6.99 22.57
CA LYS A 84 4.15 -7.54 23.73
C LYS A 84 5.60 -7.96 23.41
N ARG A 85 6.22 -7.27 22.46
CA ARG A 85 7.62 -7.51 22.09
C ARG A 85 8.52 -6.64 22.97
N PRO A 86 9.66 -7.16 23.45
CA PRO A 86 10.63 -6.34 24.16
C PRO A 86 11.17 -5.25 23.23
N PHE A 87 10.92 -4.00 23.57
CA PHE A 87 11.44 -2.85 22.85
C PHE A 87 11.56 -1.67 23.83
N ASP A 88 12.79 -1.44 24.29
CA ASP A 88 13.15 -0.37 25.21
C ASP A 88 14.40 0.38 24.71
N ASP A 89 14.64 1.53 25.33
CA ASP A 89 15.71 2.46 25.01
C ASP A 89 17.10 1.80 25.08
N GLU A 90 17.32 0.87 26.02
CA GLU A 90 18.61 0.20 26.20
C GLU A 90 18.85 -0.83 25.09
N THR A 91 17.83 -1.60 24.74
CA THR A 91 17.88 -2.55 23.62
C THR A 91 18.12 -1.80 22.30
N PHE A 92 17.45 -0.67 22.10
CA PHE A 92 17.62 0.13 20.89
C PHE A 92 19.01 0.79 20.83
N ARG A 93 19.53 1.32 21.95
CA ARG A 93 20.93 1.79 22.05
C ARG A 93 21.91 0.70 21.65
N THR A 94 21.73 -0.51 22.18
CA THR A 94 22.60 -1.65 21.89
C THR A 94 22.63 -1.93 20.39
N PHE A 95 21.47 -1.93 19.73
CA PHE A 95 21.37 -2.04 18.27
C PHE A 95 22.10 -0.90 17.55
N VAL A 96 21.85 0.36 17.91
CA VAL A 96 22.47 1.53 17.26
C VAL A 96 24.00 1.54 17.45
N LEU A 97 24.49 0.94 18.53
CA LEU A 97 25.90 0.81 18.86
C LEU A 97 26.60 -0.38 18.19
N THR A 98 25.90 -1.23 17.45
CA THR A 98 26.53 -2.35 16.74
C THR A 98 27.59 -1.88 15.72
N PRO A 99 28.70 -2.63 15.56
CA PRO A 99 29.66 -2.40 14.48
C PRO A 99 29.05 -2.58 13.09
N GLU A 100 28.12 -3.52 12.93
CA GLU A 100 27.45 -3.83 11.67
C GLU A 100 26.63 -2.65 11.17
N LEU A 101 25.88 -1.98 12.05
CA LEU A 101 25.11 -0.80 11.67
C LEU A 101 26.04 0.37 11.32
N LEU A 102 27.13 0.56 12.08
CA LEU A 102 28.13 1.59 11.78
C LEU A 102 28.76 1.38 10.40
N ALA A 103 29.08 0.14 10.04
CA ALA A 103 29.63 -0.20 8.73
C ALA A 103 28.67 0.11 7.57
N ARG A 104 27.36 0.18 7.82
CA ARG A 104 26.32 0.50 6.82
C ARG A 104 25.97 1.99 6.74
N ARG A 105 26.57 2.85 7.59
CA ARG A 105 26.23 4.29 7.69
C ARG A 105 26.13 5.00 6.34
N ASP A 106 27.12 4.84 5.47
CA ASP A 106 27.17 5.59 4.21
C ASP A 106 26.07 5.14 3.24
N ALA A 107 25.84 3.83 3.15
CA ALA A 107 24.75 3.27 2.36
C ALA A 107 23.38 3.72 2.89
N LEU A 108 23.17 3.70 4.21
CA LEU A 108 21.95 4.20 4.85
C LEU A 108 21.75 5.71 4.60
N THR A 109 22.81 6.50 4.70
CA THR A 109 22.76 7.95 4.44
C THR A 109 22.36 8.26 3.00
N ALA A 110 22.96 7.56 2.03
CA ALA A 110 22.60 7.71 0.62
C ALA A 110 21.14 7.30 0.35
N THR A 111 20.69 6.20 0.95
CA THR A 111 19.31 5.69 0.84
C THR A 111 18.33 6.69 1.45
N PHE A 112 18.62 7.22 2.63
CA PHE A 112 17.82 8.23 3.30
C PHE A 112 17.65 9.48 2.45
N ALA A 113 18.73 9.97 1.84
CA ALA A 113 18.67 11.11 0.93
C ALA A 113 17.80 10.81 -0.31
N ALA A 114 17.93 9.62 -0.90
CA ALA A 114 17.13 9.21 -2.05
C ALA A 114 15.63 9.11 -1.69
N TRP A 115 15.29 8.50 -0.56
CA TRP A 115 13.90 8.32 -0.12
C TRP A 115 13.26 9.64 0.32
N SER A 116 14.03 10.52 0.98
CA SER A 116 13.56 11.86 1.37
C SER A 116 13.26 12.75 0.17
N GLY A 117 13.90 12.51 -0.97
CA GLY A 117 13.64 13.20 -2.23
C GLY A 117 12.49 12.60 -3.06
N ALA A 118 11.90 11.48 -2.63
CA ALA A 118 10.85 10.80 -3.38
C ALA A 118 9.50 11.51 -3.25
N ASP A 119 8.71 11.49 -4.34
CA ASP A 119 7.36 12.05 -4.35
C ASP A 119 6.34 11.06 -3.75
N VAL A 120 6.21 11.08 -2.42
CA VAL A 120 5.20 10.29 -1.69
C VAL A 120 3.77 10.67 -2.05
N ARG A 121 3.53 11.89 -2.55
CA ARG A 121 2.19 12.31 -3.01
C ARG A 121 1.81 11.59 -4.29
N THR A 122 2.73 11.38 -5.22
CA THR A 122 2.50 10.53 -6.40
C THR A 122 2.18 9.09 -6.00
N CYS A 123 2.79 8.56 -4.92
CA CYS A 123 2.43 7.26 -4.37
C CYS A 123 0.97 7.25 -3.85
N GLY A 124 0.55 8.31 -3.16
CA GLY A 124 -0.84 8.50 -2.73
C GLY A 124 -1.85 8.57 -3.88
N ARG A 125 -1.49 9.23 -5.00
CA ARG A 125 -2.34 9.25 -6.20
C ARG A 125 -2.53 7.87 -6.81
N ARG A 126 -1.46 7.05 -6.85
CA ARG A 126 -1.54 5.65 -7.31
C ARG A 126 -2.48 4.83 -6.43
N ALA A 127 -2.36 4.94 -5.12
CA ALA A 127 -3.25 4.27 -4.17
C ALA A 127 -4.72 4.71 -4.34
N LEU A 128 -4.98 6.03 -4.38
CA LEU A 128 -6.33 6.58 -4.53
C LEU A 128 -7.01 6.19 -5.85
N ALA A 129 -6.24 5.95 -6.93
CA ALA A 129 -6.81 5.53 -8.20
C ALA A 129 -7.59 4.21 -8.11
N TYR A 130 -7.33 3.39 -7.08
CA TYR A 130 -7.95 2.10 -6.82
C TYR A 130 -8.94 2.11 -5.64
N LEU A 131 -9.32 3.30 -5.17
CA LEU A 131 -10.28 3.47 -4.08
C LEU A 131 -11.57 4.13 -4.59
N PRO A 132 -12.70 4.02 -3.86
CA PRO A 132 -13.95 4.65 -4.24
C PRO A 132 -13.81 6.15 -4.58
N PRO A 133 -14.60 6.67 -5.54
CA PRO A 133 -14.62 8.11 -5.81
C PRO A 133 -14.90 8.93 -4.55
N GLY A 134 -14.09 9.98 -4.33
CA GLY A 134 -14.19 10.83 -3.15
C GLY A 134 -13.51 10.27 -1.90
N SER A 135 -12.83 9.12 -1.99
CA SER A 135 -11.99 8.61 -0.91
C SER A 135 -10.95 9.61 -0.46
N LYS A 136 -10.71 9.64 0.84
CA LYS A 136 -9.65 10.44 1.48
C LYS A 136 -8.52 9.52 1.88
N LEU A 137 -7.30 10.03 1.78
CA LEU A 137 -6.11 9.29 2.17
C LEU A 137 -5.26 10.18 3.07
N HIS A 138 -5.11 9.77 4.32
CA HIS A 138 -4.15 10.39 5.23
C HIS A 138 -3.27 9.35 5.89
N ALA A 139 -1.97 9.63 5.94
CA ALA A 139 -1.00 8.76 6.59
C ALA A 139 0.31 9.52 6.83
N SER A 140 1.08 9.05 7.79
CA SER A 140 2.48 9.40 7.96
C SER A 140 3.38 8.28 7.44
N VAL A 141 4.48 8.63 6.77
CA VAL A 141 5.48 7.70 6.25
C VAL A 141 6.76 7.86 7.04
N TYR A 142 7.15 6.81 7.77
CA TYR A 142 8.30 6.76 8.65
C TYR A 142 9.38 5.87 8.02
N PRO A 143 10.42 6.43 7.38
CA PRO A 143 11.64 5.68 7.14
C PRO A 143 12.36 5.44 8.47
N GLU A 144 12.75 4.20 8.76
CA GLU A 144 13.29 3.82 10.06
C GLU A 144 14.59 3.03 9.97
N ILE A 145 15.51 3.30 10.90
CA ILE A 145 16.67 2.45 11.13
C ILE A 145 16.42 1.64 12.40
N LYS A 146 15.93 0.41 12.23
CA LYS A 146 15.50 -0.46 13.33
C LYS A 146 16.08 -1.88 13.24
N PRO A 147 16.07 -2.66 14.33
CA PRO A 147 16.58 -4.04 14.32
C PRO A 147 15.87 -4.98 13.36
N ALA A 148 14.55 -4.83 13.21
CA ALA A 148 13.75 -5.69 12.34
C ALA A 148 13.71 -5.14 10.90
N HIS A 149 14.14 -5.95 9.94
CA HIS A 149 14.16 -5.58 8.52
C HIS A 149 12.79 -5.81 7.88
N ASN A 150 11.76 -5.12 8.35
CA ASN A 150 10.39 -5.25 7.87
C ASN A 150 9.69 -3.91 7.69
N SER A 151 8.68 -3.92 6.82
CA SER A 151 7.74 -2.83 6.61
C SER A 151 6.36 -3.21 7.11
N PHE A 152 5.58 -2.24 7.59
CA PHE A 152 4.20 -2.47 8.03
C PHE A 152 3.41 -1.16 8.14
N VAL A 153 2.09 -1.30 8.15
CA VAL A 153 1.14 -0.27 8.57
C VAL A 153 0.75 -0.44 10.05
N TYR A 154 0.50 0.68 10.73
CA TYR A 154 0.07 0.72 12.13
C TYR A 154 -0.97 1.83 12.37
N ASP A 155 -1.79 1.66 13.41
CA ASP A 155 -2.77 2.64 13.89
C ASP A 155 -3.80 3.10 12.83
N LEU A 156 -4.30 2.13 12.06
CA LEU A 156 -5.25 2.36 10.95
C LEU A 156 -6.53 3.10 11.37
N ASP A 157 -6.91 3.04 12.65
CA ASP A 157 -8.15 3.62 13.17
C ASP A 157 -8.03 5.09 13.61
N ARG A 158 -6.83 5.56 13.98
CA ARG A 158 -6.64 6.90 14.57
C ARG A 158 -5.79 7.81 13.71
N ASP A 159 -4.57 7.38 13.40
CA ASP A 159 -3.59 8.18 12.70
C ASP A 159 -2.63 7.26 11.94
N PRO A 160 -2.97 6.82 10.73
CA PRO A 160 -2.26 5.70 10.13
C PRO A 160 -0.79 6.01 9.80
N GLY A 161 0.09 5.09 10.15
CA GLY A 161 1.52 5.18 9.88
C GLY A 161 2.03 4.03 9.04
N ILE A 162 2.85 4.34 8.03
CA ILE A 162 3.59 3.37 7.23
C ILE A 162 5.04 3.41 7.70
N PHE A 163 5.52 2.28 8.21
CA PHE A 163 6.85 2.12 8.77
C PHE A 163 7.69 1.32 7.78
N LEU A 164 8.78 1.91 7.29
CA LEU A 164 9.63 1.32 6.26
C LEU A 164 11.04 1.18 6.80
N TYR A 165 11.55 -0.06 6.84
CA TYR A 165 12.96 -0.26 7.14
C TYR A 165 13.81 0.41 6.05
N LEU A 166 14.71 1.31 6.46
CA LEU A 166 15.60 2.03 5.56
C LEU A 166 16.64 1.06 4.99
N ASP A 167 16.37 0.55 3.80
CA ASP A 167 17.13 -0.53 3.19
C ASP A 167 17.92 -0.07 1.95
N PRO A 168 19.27 -0.09 1.99
CA PRO A 168 20.09 0.25 0.83
C PRO A 168 19.93 -0.67 -0.38
N ASP A 169 19.38 -1.88 -0.19
CA ASP A 169 19.14 -2.80 -1.30
C ASP A 169 17.81 -2.53 -2.02
N VAL A 170 17.00 -1.59 -1.51
CA VAL A 170 15.72 -1.19 -2.10
C VAL A 170 15.91 0.02 -3.01
N SER A 171 15.67 -0.21 -4.31
CA SER A 171 15.70 0.86 -5.32
C SER A 171 14.60 1.91 -5.08
N ALA A 172 14.78 3.13 -5.61
CA ALA A 172 13.75 4.18 -5.56
C ALA A 172 12.40 3.74 -6.18
N THR A 173 12.45 2.96 -7.26
CA THR A 173 11.25 2.38 -7.89
C THR A 173 10.53 1.44 -6.94
N THR A 174 11.26 0.52 -6.32
CA THR A 174 10.69 -0.43 -5.34
C THR A 174 10.17 0.31 -4.11
N PHE A 175 10.89 1.31 -3.61
CA PHE A 175 10.43 2.15 -2.50
C PHE A 175 9.09 2.82 -2.81
N THR A 176 8.97 3.53 -3.93
CA THR A 176 7.72 4.22 -4.29
C THR A 176 6.57 3.24 -4.58
N TYR A 177 6.88 2.06 -5.15
CA TYR A 177 5.93 0.95 -5.27
C TYR A 177 5.43 0.50 -3.89
N THR A 178 6.33 0.23 -2.94
CA THR A 178 5.98 -0.21 -1.59
C THR A 178 5.17 0.86 -0.85
N VAL A 179 5.55 2.14 -0.94
CA VAL A 179 4.76 3.22 -0.34
C VAL A 179 3.34 3.25 -0.91
N ALA A 180 3.18 3.13 -2.23
CA ALA A 180 1.86 3.10 -2.86
C ALA A 180 1.03 1.86 -2.48
N HIS A 181 1.67 0.69 -2.36
CA HIS A 181 1.06 -0.56 -1.86
C HIS A 181 0.51 -0.36 -0.44
N GLU A 182 1.34 0.10 0.49
CA GLU A 182 0.92 0.31 1.88
C GLU A 182 -0.13 1.43 2.00
N LEU A 183 -0.03 2.49 1.20
CA LEU A 183 -1.04 3.55 1.15
C LEU A 183 -2.39 3.04 0.64
N HIS A 184 -2.43 2.04 -0.24
CA HIS A 184 -3.67 1.40 -0.64
C HIS A 184 -4.34 0.71 0.55
N HIS A 185 -3.58 -0.03 1.37
CA HIS A 185 -4.11 -0.64 2.60
C HIS A 185 -4.67 0.40 3.58
N VAL A 186 -3.96 1.52 3.78
CA VAL A 186 -4.45 2.63 4.60
C VAL A 186 -5.76 3.20 4.03
N GLY A 187 -5.77 3.52 2.74
CA GLY A 187 -6.94 4.11 2.11
C GLY A 187 -8.12 3.13 2.07
N PHE A 188 -7.88 1.84 1.90
CA PHE A 188 -8.88 0.79 2.04
C PHE A 188 -9.50 0.82 3.44
N ALA A 189 -8.70 0.77 4.50
CA ALA A 189 -9.20 0.79 5.88
C ALA A 189 -10.02 2.05 6.21
N GLN A 190 -9.65 3.20 5.63
CA GLN A 190 -10.33 4.48 5.85
C GLN A 190 -11.66 4.61 5.11
N ASN A 191 -11.83 3.90 3.99
CA ASN A 191 -12.93 4.17 3.06
C ASN A 191 -13.80 2.94 2.76
N CYS A 192 -13.34 1.73 3.10
CA CYS A 192 -13.97 0.45 2.77
C CYS A 192 -13.98 -0.51 3.98
N PRO A 193 -15.00 -1.37 4.10
CA PRO A 193 -16.28 -1.28 3.40
C PRO A 193 -17.11 -0.08 3.88
N THR A 194 -18.11 0.33 3.08
CA THR A 194 -19.08 1.36 3.51
C THR A 194 -19.85 0.90 4.75
N PRO A 195 -20.44 1.82 5.55
CA PRO A 195 -21.23 1.44 6.72
C PRO A 195 -22.39 0.48 6.39
N GLN A 196 -23.01 0.64 5.22
CA GLN A 196 -24.07 -0.24 4.73
C GLN A 196 -23.54 -1.65 4.46
N VAL A 197 -22.43 -1.77 3.73
CA VAL A 197 -21.81 -3.08 3.45
C VAL A 197 -21.35 -3.73 4.76
N ARG A 198 -20.75 -2.96 5.68
CA ARG A 198 -20.37 -3.45 7.01
C ARG A 198 -21.53 -4.02 7.79
N ALA A 199 -22.69 -3.35 7.79
CA ALA A 199 -23.90 -3.85 8.43
C ALA A 199 -24.41 -5.16 7.79
N GLN A 200 -24.35 -5.26 6.46
CA GLN A 200 -24.71 -6.48 5.74
C GLN A 200 -23.75 -7.64 6.06
N LEU A 201 -22.45 -7.38 6.15
CA LEU A 201 -21.43 -8.35 6.52
C LEU A 201 -21.62 -8.87 7.95
N ALA A 202 -21.92 -7.97 8.89
CA ALA A 202 -22.19 -8.33 10.29
C ALA A 202 -23.45 -9.20 10.46
N ALA A 203 -24.39 -9.15 9.51
CA ALA A 203 -25.61 -9.96 9.51
C ALA A 203 -25.43 -11.35 8.85
N LEU A 204 -24.26 -11.65 8.30
CA LEU A 204 -24.00 -12.96 7.67
C LEU A 204 -23.91 -14.08 8.72
N PRO A 205 -24.26 -15.33 8.39
CA PRO A 205 -23.93 -16.49 9.20
C PRO A 205 -22.42 -16.59 9.45
N ASP A 206 -22.00 -17.11 10.62
CA ASP A 206 -20.60 -17.20 11.04
C ASP A 206 -19.68 -17.83 9.98
N THR A 207 -20.15 -18.87 9.28
CA THR A 207 -19.39 -19.52 8.20
C THR A 207 -19.08 -18.57 7.05
N LEU A 208 -20.05 -17.72 6.66
CA LEU A 208 -19.85 -16.73 5.61
C LEU A 208 -19.03 -15.53 6.11
N GLN A 209 -19.13 -15.16 7.38
CA GLN A 209 -18.22 -14.17 7.98
C GLN A 209 -16.78 -14.66 7.95
N ARG A 210 -16.52 -15.93 8.31
CA ARG A 210 -15.18 -16.54 8.23
C ARG A 210 -14.65 -16.58 6.80
N LEU A 211 -15.48 -16.99 5.83
CA LEU A 211 -15.09 -16.96 4.42
C LEU A 211 -14.75 -15.53 3.98
N HIS A 212 -15.62 -14.57 4.26
CA HIS A 212 -15.42 -13.17 3.94
C HIS A 212 -14.08 -12.63 4.48
N ASN A 213 -13.78 -12.91 5.76
CA ASN A 213 -12.53 -12.47 6.37
C ASN A 213 -11.28 -12.96 5.60
N TRP A 214 -11.33 -14.15 5.00
CA TRP A 214 -10.23 -14.67 4.19
C TRP A 214 -10.26 -14.24 2.74
N ILE A 215 -11.42 -13.89 2.17
CA ILE A 215 -11.47 -13.21 0.87
C ILE A 215 -10.78 -11.85 0.99
N GLY A 216 -10.93 -11.15 2.13
CA GLY A 216 -10.24 -9.88 2.40
C GLY A 216 -8.71 -9.97 2.33
N ALA A 217 -8.11 -11.17 2.45
CA ALA A 217 -6.67 -11.36 2.26
C ALA A 217 -6.21 -11.06 0.81
N PHE A 218 -7.11 -11.13 -0.18
CA PHE A 218 -6.84 -10.65 -1.53
C PHE A 218 -6.62 -9.13 -1.61
N GLY A 219 -6.87 -8.39 -0.52
CA GLY A 219 -6.42 -7.01 -0.36
C GLY A 219 -4.94 -6.81 -0.69
N GLU A 220 -4.09 -7.82 -0.47
CA GLU A 220 -2.68 -7.78 -0.90
C GLU A 220 -2.55 -7.70 -2.43
N GLY A 221 -3.33 -8.47 -3.17
CA GLY A 221 -3.34 -8.41 -4.64
C GLY A 221 -3.86 -7.07 -5.18
N PHE A 222 -4.82 -6.45 -4.49
CA PHE A 222 -5.29 -5.09 -4.81
C PHE A 222 -4.19 -4.06 -4.59
N ALA A 223 -3.49 -4.16 -3.45
CA ALA A 223 -2.38 -3.29 -3.11
C ALA A 223 -1.19 -3.46 -4.07
N VAL A 224 -0.90 -4.68 -4.55
CA VAL A 224 0.09 -4.92 -5.61
C VAL A 224 -0.29 -4.17 -6.89
N LEU A 225 -1.55 -4.28 -7.32
CA LEU A 225 -2.04 -3.62 -8.53
C LEU A 225 -1.97 -2.09 -8.41
N ALA A 226 -2.42 -1.55 -7.27
CA ALA A 226 -2.36 -0.13 -6.98
C ALA A 226 -0.91 0.38 -6.89
N GLY A 227 -0.03 -0.37 -6.22
CA GLY A 227 1.39 -0.06 -6.11
C GLY A 227 2.11 -0.03 -7.46
N ALA A 228 1.80 -1.00 -8.32
CA ALA A 228 2.31 -1.08 -9.69
C ALA A 228 1.79 0.06 -10.58
N GLY A 229 0.67 0.69 -10.22
CA GLY A 229 0.05 1.77 -10.97
C GLY A 229 -0.92 1.31 -12.07
N GLY A 230 -1.21 0.00 -12.11
CA GLY A 230 -2.29 -0.58 -12.90
C GLY A 230 -1.93 -1.82 -13.72
N PRO A 231 -2.86 -2.29 -14.58
CA PRO A 231 -2.82 -3.64 -15.14
C PRO A 231 -1.78 -3.84 -16.25
N ASP A 232 -1.11 -2.77 -16.67
CA ASP A 232 -0.12 -2.79 -17.74
C ASP A 232 1.33 -2.81 -17.24
N VAL A 233 1.52 -2.79 -15.92
CA VAL A 233 2.84 -2.89 -15.27
C VAL A 233 2.99 -4.28 -14.69
N ASP A 234 4.08 -4.96 -15.06
CA ASP A 234 4.47 -6.24 -14.46
C ASP A 234 5.05 -6.02 -13.05
N PRO A 235 4.40 -6.52 -11.98
CA PRO A 235 4.91 -6.40 -10.61
C PRO A 235 6.34 -6.93 -10.45
N GLY A 236 6.74 -7.95 -11.21
CA GLY A 236 8.09 -8.52 -11.17
C GLY A 236 9.21 -7.51 -11.48
N THR A 237 8.88 -6.40 -12.15
CA THR A 237 9.82 -5.33 -12.48
C THR A 237 10.00 -4.30 -11.36
N VAL A 238 9.04 -4.19 -10.44
CA VAL A 238 9.00 -3.16 -9.39
C VAL A 238 9.16 -3.69 -7.97
N VAL A 239 8.83 -4.97 -7.74
CA VAL A 239 8.99 -5.62 -6.43
C VAL A 239 10.45 -5.82 -6.02
N SER A 240 10.65 -6.12 -4.73
CA SER A 240 11.97 -6.41 -4.16
C SER A 240 12.65 -7.62 -4.82
N ALA A 241 13.98 -7.68 -4.72
CA ALA A 241 14.74 -8.80 -5.28
C ALA A 241 14.31 -10.17 -4.71
N SER A 242 13.92 -10.24 -3.44
CA SER A 242 13.43 -11.46 -2.79
C SER A 242 12.06 -11.93 -3.30
N ALA A 243 11.24 -11.00 -3.79
CA ALA A 243 9.91 -11.27 -4.34
C ALA A 243 9.95 -11.71 -5.82
N LYS A 244 10.95 -11.27 -6.59
CA LYS A 244 11.06 -11.54 -8.04
C LYS A 244 10.91 -13.02 -8.45
N PRO A 245 11.51 -14.01 -7.75
CA PRO A 245 11.38 -15.41 -8.13
C PRO A 245 9.94 -15.92 -8.09
N GLU A 246 9.10 -15.41 -7.17
CA GLU A 246 7.70 -15.80 -7.09
C GLU A 246 6.90 -15.23 -8.26
N TRP A 247 7.14 -13.97 -8.62
CA TRP A 247 6.50 -13.31 -9.77
C TRP A 247 6.91 -13.89 -11.11
N ALA A 248 8.17 -14.29 -11.28
CA ALA A 248 8.66 -14.94 -12.50
C ALA A 248 7.90 -16.24 -12.84
N ASN A 249 7.33 -16.90 -11.82
CA ASN A 249 6.57 -18.14 -11.97
C ASN A 249 5.06 -17.94 -11.85
N GLU A 250 4.56 -16.71 -11.73
CA GLU A 250 3.13 -16.44 -11.49
C GLU A 250 2.26 -17.09 -12.57
N SER A 251 2.59 -16.88 -13.85
CA SER A 251 1.79 -17.38 -14.97
C SER A 251 1.62 -18.91 -15.00
N THR A 252 2.63 -19.67 -14.56
CA THR A 252 2.59 -21.14 -14.53
C THR A 252 2.04 -21.68 -13.21
N THR A 253 2.04 -20.87 -12.15
CA THR A 253 1.58 -21.27 -10.81
C THR A 253 0.18 -20.74 -10.47
N PHE A 254 -0.39 -19.84 -11.27
CA PHE A 254 -1.69 -19.22 -11.02
C PHE A 254 -2.81 -20.25 -10.81
N GLU A 255 -3.01 -21.18 -11.74
CA GLU A 255 -4.07 -22.20 -11.61
C GLU A 255 -3.86 -23.10 -10.38
N PRO A 256 -2.71 -23.73 -10.17
CA PRO A 256 -2.46 -24.52 -8.96
C PRO A 256 -2.72 -23.73 -7.67
N ARG A 257 -2.26 -22.47 -7.57
CA ARG A 257 -2.46 -21.60 -6.40
C ARG A 257 -3.93 -21.24 -6.21
N LEU A 258 -4.66 -20.93 -7.28
CA LEU A 258 -6.10 -20.68 -7.21
C LEU A 258 -6.86 -21.90 -6.66
N ARG A 259 -6.52 -23.11 -7.12
CA ARG A 259 -7.14 -24.36 -6.63
C ARG A 259 -6.81 -24.66 -5.17
N GLN A 260 -5.61 -24.30 -4.71
CA GLN A 260 -5.24 -24.40 -3.29
C GLN A 260 -6.11 -23.48 -2.42
N VAL A 261 -6.28 -22.22 -2.82
CA VAL A 261 -7.14 -21.26 -2.11
C VAL A 261 -8.61 -21.70 -2.18
N GLU A 262 -9.08 -22.22 -3.33
CA GLU A 262 -10.44 -22.74 -3.46
C GLU A 262 -10.71 -23.90 -2.50
N THR A 263 -9.76 -24.83 -2.38
CA THR A 263 -9.85 -25.95 -1.46
C THR A 263 -9.98 -25.45 -0.02
N PHE A 264 -9.21 -24.42 0.35
CA PHE A 264 -9.31 -23.76 1.66
C PHE A 264 -10.69 -23.11 1.87
N PHE A 265 -11.21 -22.36 0.89
CA PHE A 265 -12.53 -21.74 1.00
C PHE A 265 -13.67 -22.77 1.10
N ARG A 266 -13.59 -23.86 0.34
CA ARG A 266 -14.55 -24.98 0.46
C ARG A 266 -14.50 -25.61 1.85
N ALA A 267 -13.31 -25.77 2.42
CA ALA A 267 -13.13 -26.31 3.77
C ALA A 267 -13.70 -25.40 4.87
N ILE A 268 -13.73 -24.08 4.65
CA ILE A 268 -14.45 -23.15 5.51
C ILE A 268 -15.97 -23.34 5.33
N LEU A 269 -16.44 -23.32 4.09
CA LEU A 269 -17.87 -23.37 3.75
C LEU A 269 -18.56 -24.65 4.22
N ASN A 270 -17.90 -25.80 4.13
CA ASN A 270 -18.43 -27.08 4.56
C ASN A 270 -18.20 -27.37 6.06
N GLY A 271 -17.51 -26.47 6.78
CA GLY A 271 -17.16 -26.64 8.19
C GLY A 271 -16.14 -27.76 8.48
N SER A 272 -15.39 -28.23 7.47
CA SER A 272 -14.41 -29.31 7.65
C SER A 272 -13.08 -28.84 8.25
N LEU A 273 -12.83 -27.52 8.28
CA LEU A 273 -11.66 -26.94 8.92
C LEU A 273 -12.03 -26.39 10.31
N ALA A 274 -11.32 -26.82 11.34
CA ALA A 274 -11.49 -26.32 12.69
C ALA A 274 -11.17 -24.81 12.78
N SER A 275 -11.86 -24.09 13.67
CA SER A 275 -11.77 -22.63 13.77
C SER A 275 -10.35 -22.10 14.03
N ASP A 276 -9.53 -22.87 14.75
CA ASP A 276 -8.13 -22.56 15.05
C ASP A 276 -7.16 -22.92 13.91
N ALA A 277 -7.49 -23.95 13.11
CA ALA A 277 -6.73 -24.33 11.92
C ALA A 277 -6.92 -23.33 10.77
N ILE A 278 -8.07 -22.64 10.69
CA ILE A 278 -8.37 -21.64 9.66
C ILE A 278 -7.28 -20.54 9.61
N PRO A 279 -6.93 -19.84 10.71
CA PRO A 279 -5.82 -18.90 10.74
C PRO A 279 -4.50 -19.47 10.28
N GLN A 280 -4.12 -20.65 10.75
CA GLN A 280 -2.84 -21.24 10.40
C GLN A 280 -2.74 -21.54 8.90
N THR A 281 -3.78 -22.16 8.31
CA THR A 281 -3.82 -22.43 6.88
C THR A 281 -3.83 -21.15 6.06
N GLY A 282 -4.69 -20.19 6.41
CA GLY A 282 -4.78 -18.94 5.67
C GLY A 282 -3.48 -18.12 5.72
N MET A 283 -2.79 -18.09 6.88
CA MET A 283 -1.51 -17.40 7.02
C MET A 283 -0.39 -18.03 6.18
N SER A 284 -0.46 -19.33 5.89
CA SER A 284 0.54 -20.02 5.05
C SER A 284 0.59 -19.51 3.61
N PHE A 285 -0.46 -18.82 3.15
CA PHE A 285 -0.54 -18.28 1.79
C PHE A 285 0.06 -16.88 1.62
N PHE A 286 0.59 -16.23 2.67
CA PHE A 286 1.27 -14.93 2.52
C PHE A 286 2.67 -15.07 1.94
N GLY A 287 3.54 -15.94 2.49
CA GLY A 287 4.92 -16.13 2.00
C GLY A 287 5.68 -14.80 1.84
N ASN A 288 6.59 -14.71 0.85
CA ASN A 288 7.09 -13.39 0.41
C ASN A 288 6.10 -12.73 -0.55
N GLN A 289 5.53 -13.47 -1.50
CA GLN A 289 4.49 -13.05 -2.47
C GLN A 289 3.55 -14.22 -2.84
N GLY A 290 2.96 -14.84 -1.82
CA GLY A 290 2.14 -16.04 -1.95
C GLY A 290 0.80 -15.82 -2.68
N PRO A 291 -0.12 -16.81 -2.63
CA PRO A 291 -1.39 -16.74 -3.34
C PRO A 291 -2.21 -15.47 -3.09
N TRP A 292 -2.21 -14.91 -1.88
CA TRP A 292 -2.93 -13.66 -1.60
C TRP A 292 -2.50 -12.47 -2.47
N TYR A 293 -1.21 -12.40 -2.78
CA TYR A 293 -0.63 -11.38 -3.66
C TYR A 293 -0.85 -11.72 -5.13
N THR A 294 -0.38 -12.90 -5.54
CA THR A 294 -0.28 -13.28 -6.96
C THR A 294 -1.62 -13.63 -7.57
N VAL A 295 -2.42 -14.49 -6.92
CA VAL A 295 -3.77 -14.85 -7.40
C VAL A 295 -4.69 -13.63 -7.30
N GLY A 296 -4.62 -12.90 -6.19
CA GLY A 296 -5.40 -11.66 -6.00
C GLY A 296 -5.14 -10.62 -7.09
N TRP A 297 -3.86 -10.34 -7.37
CA TRP A 297 -3.46 -9.40 -8.43
C TRP A 297 -3.96 -9.86 -9.79
N ARG A 298 -3.75 -11.13 -10.15
CA ARG A 298 -4.15 -11.66 -11.46
C ARG A 298 -5.66 -11.59 -11.66
N MET A 299 -6.44 -11.89 -10.62
CA MET A 299 -7.88 -11.74 -10.64
C MET A 299 -8.30 -10.27 -10.79
N ALA A 300 -7.69 -9.37 -10.04
CA ALA A 300 -7.97 -7.94 -10.11
C ALA A 300 -7.68 -7.36 -11.51
N VAL A 301 -6.52 -7.70 -12.09
CA VAL A 301 -6.15 -7.33 -13.48
C VAL A 301 -7.16 -7.88 -14.48
N THR A 302 -7.62 -9.11 -14.30
CA THR A 302 -8.62 -9.73 -15.19
C THR A 302 -9.95 -8.97 -15.16
N ILE A 303 -10.42 -8.59 -13.96
CA ILE A 303 -11.62 -7.77 -13.79
C ILE A 303 -11.43 -6.39 -14.42
N GLU A 304 -10.33 -5.68 -14.12
CA GLU A 304 -10.09 -4.34 -14.63
C GLU A 304 -9.99 -4.33 -16.15
N ARG A 305 -9.29 -5.28 -16.76
CA ARG A 305 -9.16 -5.36 -18.23
C ARG A 305 -10.49 -5.65 -18.91
N ARG A 306 -11.36 -6.45 -18.29
CA ARG A 306 -12.64 -6.84 -18.90
C ARG A 306 -13.76 -5.82 -18.68
N TYR A 307 -13.85 -5.28 -17.47
CA TYR A 307 -14.98 -4.45 -17.03
C TYR A 307 -14.60 -3.02 -16.63
N GLY A 308 -13.31 -2.69 -16.66
CA GLY A 308 -12.79 -1.40 -16.25
C GLY A 308 -12.55 -1.27 -14.75
N ARG A 309 -11.73 -0.28 -14.39
CA ARG A 309 -11.36 0.01 -13.00
C ARG A 309 -12.56 0.30 -12.06
N PRO A 310 -13.61 1.04 -12.47
CA PRO A 310 -14.77 1.26 -11.59
C PRO A 310 -15.38 -0.04 -11.07
N ARG A 311 -15.48 -1.07 -11.92
CA ARG A 311 -16.03 -2.37 -11.49
C ARG A 311 -15.12 -3.09 -10.50
N LEU A 312 -13.81 -2.97 -10.66
CA LEU A 312 -12.86 -3.50 -9.67
C LEU A 312 -12.99 -2.75 -8.34
N ILE A 313 -13.11 -1.43 -8.36
CA ILE A 313 -13.30 -0.62 -7.15
C ILE A 313 -14.58 -1.02 -6.40
N ASP A 314 -15.68 -1.33 -7.10
CA ASP A 314 -16.88 -1.88 -6.45
C ASP A 314 -16.58 -3.21 -5.73
N CYS A 315 -15.74 -4.06 -6.32
CA CYS A 315 -15.33 -5.32 -5.69
C CYS A 315 -14.42 -5.10 -4.49
N ILE A 316 -13.54 -4.10 -4.52
CA ILE A 316 -12.70 -3.71 -3.38
C ILE A 316 -13.58 -3.15 -2.25
N ALA A 317 -14.61 -2.35 -2.57
CA ALA A 317 -15.51 -1.79 -1.57
C ALA A 317 -16.46 -2.82 -0.94
N ASP A 318 -16.69 -3.94 -1.64
CA ASP A 318 -17.52 -5.08 -1.22
C ASP A 318 -16.96 -6.39 -1.77
N ASP A 319 -16.04 -6.98 -1.00
CA ASP A 319 -15.27 -8.17 -1.38
C ASP A 319 -16.14 -9.40 -1.71
N ARG A 320 -17.41 -9.42 -1.30
CA ARG A 320 -18.37 -10.48 -1.69
C ARG A 320 -18.57 -10.53 -3.21
N LEU A 321 -18.36 -9.42 -3.90
CA LEU A 321 -18.50 -9.31 -5.35
C LEU A 321 -17.27 -9.83 -6.10
N PHE A 322 -16.13 -10.01 -5.44
CA PHE A 322 -14.85 -10.22 -6.11
C PHE A 322 -14.78 -11.55 -6.89
N LEU A 323 -15.04 -12.68 -6.22
CA LEU A 323 -14.98 -14.01 -6.84
C LEU A 323 -15.98 -14.17 -8.02
N PRO A 324 -17.28 -13.83 -7.89
CA PRO A 324 -18.22 -13.97 -9.00
C PRO A 324 -17.89 -13.00 -10.16
N THR A 325 -17.40 -11.79 -9.86
CA THR A 325 -16.98 -10.84 -10.90
C THR A 325 -15.76 -11.34 -11.66
N TYR A 326 -14.78 -11.94 -10.98
CA TYR A 326 -13.66 -12.60 -11.64
C TYR A 326 -14.13 -13.75 -12.54
N ASN A 327 -15.02 -14.62 -12.05
CA ASN A 327 -15.55 -15.73 -12.85
C ASN A 327 -16.21 -15.26 -14.14
N ALA A 328 -16.99 -14.18 -14.07
CA ALA A 328 -17.59 -13.54 -15.24
C ALA A 328 -16.51 -12.89 -16.13
N ALA A 329 -15.44 -12.33 -15.57
CA ALA A 329 -14.37 -11.71 -16.33
C ALA A 329 -13.51 -12.75 -17.09
N ALA A 330 -13.33 -13.93 -16.50
CA ALA A 330 -12.58 -15.05 -17.05
C ALA A 330 -13.38 -15.89 -18.06
N GLU A 331 -14.69 -15.65 -18.23
CA GLU A 331 -15.53 -16.38 -19.17
C GLU A 331 -15.03 -16.24 -20.62
N GLY A 332 -14.92 -17.36 -21.33
CA GLY A 332 -14.38 -17.40 -22.70
C GLY A 332 -12.85 -17.26 -22.78
N THR A 333 -12.14 -17.25 -21.66
CA THR A 333 -10.67 -17.22 -21.59
C THR A 333 -10.13 -18.59 -21.12
N PRO A 334 -8.83 -18.88 -21.28
CA PRO A 334 -8.23 -20.10 -20.71
C PRO A 334 -7.99 -20.02 -19.19
N LEU A 335 -8.33 -18.91 -18.52
CA LEU A 335 -8.11 -18.76 -17.09
C LEU A 335 -9.05 -19.67 -16.28
N PRO A 336 -8.55 -20.32 -15.21
CA PRO A 336 -9.38 -21.12 -14.33
C PRO A 336 -10.41 -20.24 -13.61
N ARG A 337 -11.63 -20.77 -13.46
CA ARG A 337 -12.70 -20.14 -12.67
C ARG A 337 -12.85 -20.83 -11.32
N TRP A 338 -13.27 -20.07 -10.32
CA TRP A 338 -13.78 -20.62 -9.06
C TRP A 338 -15.02 -21.47 -9.36
N SER A 339 -15.25 -22.49 -8.56
CA SER A 339 -16.52 -23.20 -8.61
C SER A 339 -17.71 -22.34 -8.18
N ASP A 340 -18.90 -22.73 -8.64
CA ASP A 340 -20.14 -21.99 -8.38
C ASP A 340 -20.57 -21.99 -6.91
N ASP A 341 -20.17 -22.99 -6.12
CA ASP A 341 -20.45 -23.01 -4.68
C ASP A 341 -19.59 -21.99 -3.92
N VAL A 342 -18.34 -21.78 -4.32
CA VAL A 342 -17.45 -20.78 -3.72
C VAL A 342 -17.77 -19.38 -4.24
N ALA A 343 -17.86 -19.20 -5.56
CA ALA A 343 -18.05 -17.87 -6.17
C ALA A 343 -19.39 -17.23 -5.79
N ASN A 344 -20.44 -18.03 -5.59
CA ASN A 344 -21.79 -17.56 -5.30
C ASN A 344 -22.22 -17.82 -3.84
N ALA A 345 -21.26 -18.00 -2.93
CA ALA A 345 -21.54 -18.34 -1.53
C ALA A 345 -22.44 -17.29 -0.84
N PHE A 346 -22.23 -16.00 -1.13
CA PHE A 346 -22.98 -14.91 -0.49
C PHE A 346 -24.37 -14.64 -1.10
N THR A 347 -24.63 -15.06 -2.33
CA THR A 347 -25.92 -14.83 -3.01
C THR A 347 -26.91 -15.96 -2.74
N LYS A 348 -26.43 -17.21 -2.65
CA LYS A 348 -27.27 -18.39 -2.36
C LYS A 348 -27.89 -18.34 -0.96
N SER A 349 -27.22 -17.74 0.02
CA SER A 349 -27.70 -17.60 1.40
C SER A 349 -28.82 -16.57 1.59
N SER A 350 -29.08 -15.72 0.60
CA SER A 350 -30.15 -14.71 0.66
C SER A 350 -31.50 -15.24 0.18
N SER A 351 -31.56 -16.48 -0.34
CA SER A 351 -32.83 -17.13 -0.64
C SER A 351 -33.39 -17.75 0.64
N PRO A 352 -34.53 -17.29 1.16
CA PRO A 352 -35.17 -18.00 2.27
C PRO A 352 -35.45 -19.43 1.81
N SER A 353 -35.01 -20.41 2.59
CA SER A 353 -35.44 -21.79 2.41
C SER A 353 -36.96 -21.80 2.45
N SER A 354 -37.59 -21.91 1.29
CA SER A 354 -39.01 -22.24 1.18
C SER A 354 -39.15 -23.68 1.69
N THR A 355 -39.48 -23.78 2.98
CA THR A 355 -39.94 -25.01 3.65
C THR A 355 -41.27 -25.45 3.08
#